data_AF-A0A251TG73-F1
#
_entry.id   AF-A0A251TG73-F1
#
_cell.length_a   1.000
_cell.length_b   1.000
_cell.length_c   1.000
_cell.angle_alpha   90.00
_cell.angle_beta   90.00
_cell.angle_gamma   90.00
#
_symmetry.space_group_name_H-M   'P 1'
#
loop_
_entity.id
_entity.type
_entity.pdbx_description
1 polymer ?
#
loop_
_entity_poly.entity_id
_entity_poly.type
_entity_poly.pdbx_seq_one_letter_code
_entity_poly.pdbx_strand_id
1 'polypeptide(L)'
;MHQQTLTLTLNPHVPTPTYGTRFSPPLFIQNPRLRIPNLRTSCVVRSNNHVPVNNGVEVTVFEDDDCRVFPFGFGGEKAVDVATLGNLCVDVVLSVDKLPPLGFDERKEYMEHLAKTPPDKKYWEAGGNCNMAIAAARLGLRCNTIGHIGNEIYGKFLLDVLRDEGINVIEMRDEDDTIDTSSRSEYETLLCWVLVDPLQRHGFCSRADFSKEPAFAWMKTLSDEVKSNIQKSKVLFCNGYGFDELPAGLISSALEYAVEVNTSIFFDPGPKGKSLAVGTPEEQDALAKLLRFSDVLLLTSEEAESITGLRNPIAAGKEFLSKGVRTKWVIIKMGSKGSVLITKSGISCAPSFKVNVMDTVGCGDSFVAAIAYGYIHNMPLVHTLTIANAVGAATATGCGAGRNVARLQEVVRLIKEANINEDDDFWNKLLDEISNKEDITILSKTTVNGIKNRFFNLVNLQKVVSEVLHKLEAALADGILSS
;
A
#
# COMPACT_ATOMS: atom_id res chain seq x y z
N MET A 1 27.93 -5.14 5.59
CA MET A 1 28.20 -4.33 4.38
C MET A 1 27.79 -2.90 4.68
N HIS A 2 28.66 -1.94 4.38
CA HIS A 2 28.58 -0.55 4.85
C HIS A 2 27.33 0.21 4.38
N GLN A 3 26.54 0.75 5.32
CA GLN A 3 25.62 1.86 5.07
C GLN A 3 26.27 3.15 5.59
N GLN A 4 26.42 4.14 4.70
CA GLN A 4 26.88 5.48 5.04
C GLN A 4 25.70 6.32 5.54
N THR A 5 25.88 6.89 6.71
CA THR A 5 25.00 7.83 7.40
C THR A 5 24.87 9.13 6.60
N LEU A 6 23.65 9.50 6.21
CA LEU A 6 23.33 10.85 5.75
C LEU A 6 23.08 11.74 6.96
N THR A 7 24.03 12.63 7.26
CA THR A 7 23.94 13.61 8.36
C THR A 7 23.20 14.86 7.86
N LEU A 8 21.98 15.10 8.35
CA LEU A 8 21.28 16.38 8.22
C LEU A 8 21.66 17.25 9.42
N THR A 9 22.38 18.34 9.19
CA THR A 9 22.71 19.35 10.21
C THR A 9 21.52 20.28 10.41
N LEU A 10 20.87 20.21 11.58
CA LEU A 10 19.86 21.18 12.01
C LEU A 10 20.45 22.17 13.03
N ASN A 11 20.11 23.44 12.84
CA ASN A 11 20.63 24.61 13.55
C ASN A 11 19.98 24.75 14.94
N PRO A 12 20.72 24.91 16.07
CA PRO A 12 20.15 24.73 17.40
C PRO A 12 19.78 26.07 18.05
N HIS A 13 18.65 26.69 17.69
CA HIS A 13 18.11 27.81 18.49
C HIS A 13 16.61 28.02 18.29
N VAL A 14 15.75 27.33 19.05
CA VAL A 14 14.43 27.86 19.49
C VAL A 14 14.07 27.25 20.86
N PRO A 15 13.58 28.01 21.86
CA PRO A 15 13.28 27.52 23.20
C PRO A 15 11.92 26.81 23.31
N THR A 16 11.86 25.80 24.18
CA THR A 16 10.66 25.04 24.57
C THR A 16 9.72 25.86 25.47
N PRO A 17 8.39 25.90 25.22
CA PRO A 17 7.43 26.43 26.18
C PRO A 17 6.98 25.33 27.16
N THR A 18 7.09 25.63 28.44
CA THR A 18 6.49 24.87 29.54
C THR A 18 5.03 25.29 29.71
N TYR A 19 4.10 24.32 29.69
CA TYR A 19 2.72 24.57 30.10
C TYR A 19 2.36 23.75 31.34
N GLY A 20 2.04 24.51 32.39
CA GLY A 20 1.64 24.02 33.69
C GLY A 20 0.22 23.44 33.70
N THR A 21 0.07 22.45 34.54
CA THR A 21 -1.20 21.84 34.96
C THR A 21 -2.03 22.83 35.78
N ARG A 22 -3.32 22.99 35.45
CA ARG A 22 -4.40 23.21 36.44
C ARG A 22 -5.82 23.35 35.84
N PHE A 23 -6.75 22.68 36.54
CA PHE A 23 -8.19 22.93 36.73
C PHE A 23 -9.27 22.28 35.83
N SER A 24 -9.88 21.25 36.43
CA SER A 24 -11.31 21.05 36.81
C SER A 24 -12.44 20.84 35.78
N PRO A 25 -13.41 19.94 36.09
CA PRO A 25 -14.50 19.52 35.19
C PRO A 25 -15.79 20.33 35.36
N PRO A 26 -16.70 20.30 34.36
CA PRO A 26 -18.14 20.09 34.63
C PRO A 26 -18.80 19.12 33.61
N LEU A 27 -19.56 18.10 34.07
CA LEU A 27 -21.03 18.05 34.23
C LEU A 27 -21.85 17.84 32.94
N PHE A 28 -22.33 16.59 32.79
CA PHE A 28 -23.62 16.09 32.28
C PHE A 28 -24.43 16.91 31.25
N ILE A 29 -24.80 16.27 30.13
CA ILE A 29 -26.21 16.12 29.69
C ILE A 29 -26.39 14.75 28.99
N GLN A 30 -27.21 13.88 29.58
CA GLN A 30 -27.91 12.80 28.88
C GLN A 30 -29.17 13.37 28.24
N ASN A 31 -29.48 13.03 26.98
CA ASN A 31 -30.87 12.71 26.64
C ASN A 31 -30.99 11.81 25.38
N PRO A 32 -31.98 10.88 25.34
CA PRO A 32 -32.09 9.80 24.38
C PRO A 32 -33.15 10.03 23.30
N ARG A 33 -33.21 9.08 22.35
CA ARG A 33 -34.28 8.75 21.37
C ARG A 33 -34.12 9.34 19.98
N LEU A 34 -33.98 8.44 18.99
CA LEU A 34 -34.88 8.41 17.82
C LEU A 34 -34.83 7.01 17.16
N ARG A 35 -36.03 6.49 16.88
CA ARG A 35 -36.32 5.18 16.27
C ARG A 35 -36.34 5.28 14.73
N ILE A 36 -36.05 4.12 14.14
CA ILE A 36 -36.08 3.69 12.72
C ILE A 36 -37.41 4.06 12.00
N PRO A 37 -37.43 4.11 10.66
CA PRO A 37 -38.20 3.09 9.95
C PRO A 37 -37.50 2.45 8.72
N ASN A 38 -37.82 1.16 8.56
CA ASN A 38 -37.49 0.25 7.48
C ASN A 38 -37.93 0.75 6.10
N LEU A 39 -37.13 0.50 5.06
CA LEU A 39 -37.59 0.42 3.67
C LEU A 39 -37.07 -0.88 3.03
N ARG A 40 -38.00 -1.81 2.83
CA ARG A 40 -37.90 -2.94 1.91
C ARG A 40 -38.36 -2.45 0.53
N THR A 41 -37.61 -2.75 -0.52
CA THR A 41 -38.17 -2.92 -1.87
C THR A 41 -37.43 -4.03 -2.61
N SER A 42 -38.15 -5.13 -2.80
CA SER A 42 -37.91 -6.18 -3.78
C SER A 42 -38.15 -5.67 -5.20
N CYS A 43 -37.38 -6.11 -6.19
CA CYS A 43 -37.84 -6.13 -7.57
C CYS A 43 -37.38 -7.39 -8.30
N VAL A 44 -38.35 -8.08 -8.91
CA VAL A 44 -38.24 -9.35 -9.62
C VAL A 44 -38.26 -9.09 -11.13
N VAL A 45 -37.33 -9.75 -11.81
CA VAL A 45 -37.21 -10.18 -13.21
C VAL A 45 -38.42 -9.98 -14.14
N ARG A 46 -38.16 -9.52 -15.38
CA ARG A 46 -38.82 -10.04 -16.60
C ARG A 46 -37.87 -10.16 -17.78
N SER A 47 -37.71 -11.39 -18.26
CA SER A 47 -37.18 -11.76 -19.57
C SER A 47 -38.30 -11.79 -20.61
N ASN A 48 -37.97 -11.50 -21.87
CA ASN A 48 -38.37 -12.24 -23.09
C ASN A 48 -38.16 -11.36 -24.32
N ASN A 49 -37.39 -11.84 -25.30
CA ASN A 49 -37.92 -12.18 -26.63
C ASN A 49 -36.82 -12.77 -27.53
N HIS A 50 -37.29 -13.62 -28.44
CA HIS A 50 -36.55 -14.59 -29.23
C HIS A 50 -36.84 -14.36 -30.73
N VAL A 51 -35.85 -14.66 -31.60
CA VAL A 51 -35.95 -15.20 -33.00
C VAL A 51 -36.11 -14.18 -34.17
N PRO A 52 -35.64 -14.42 -35.43
CA PRO A 52 -34.85 -15.54 -36.03
C PRO A 52 -33.57 -15.17 -36.82
N VAL A 53 -32.86 -16.23 -37.21
CA VAL A 53 -31.70 -16.35 -38.13
C VAL A 53 -32.09 -16.21 -39.61
N ASN A 54 -31.20 -15.69 -40.46
CA ASN A 54 -31.21 -15.99 -41.90
C ASN A 54 -29.78 -16.06 -42.49
N ASN A 55 -29.57 -17.03 -43.39
CA ASN A 55 -28.32 -17.39 -44.05
C ASN A 55 -27.93 -16.42 -45.18
N GLY A 56 -26.63 -16.17 -45.35
CA GLY A 56 -26.05 -15.56 -46.55
C GLY A 56 -24.53 -15.39 -46.42
N VAL A 57 -23.78 -16.14 -47.22
CA VAL A 57 -22.31 -16.03 -47.34
C VAL A 57 -22.00 -14.89 -48.31
N GLU A 58 -21.17 -13.93 -47.89
CA GLU A 58 -20.43 -13.09 -48.84
C GLU A 58 -19.06 -12.69 -48.27
N VAL A 59 -18.11 -12.66 -49.20
CA VAL A 59 -16.67 -12.55 -49.04
C VAL A 59 -16.28 -11.13 -48.63
N THR A 60 -15.40 -10.98 -47.62
CA THR A 60 -14.80 -9.68 -47.29
C THR A 60 -13.29 -9.69 -47.54
N VAL A 61 -12.91 -8.75 -48.39
CA VAL A 61 -11.56 -8.32 -48.76
C VAL A 61 -10.83 -7.77 -47.52
N PHE A 62 -9.53 -8.06 -47.42
CA PHE A 62 -8.67 -7.47 -46.40
C PHE A 62 -8.40 -6.00 -46.73
N GLU A 63 -8.89 -5.09 -45.89
CA GLU A 63 -8.35 -3.75 -45.75
C GLU A 63 -7.89 -3.57 -44.29
N ASP A 64 -6.58 -3.36 -44.14
CA ASP A 64 -5.93 -2.90 -42.92
C ASP A 64 -6.42 -1.48 -42.62
N ASP A 65 -7.27 -1.31 -41.61
CA ASP A 65 -7.40 -0.08 -40.83
C ASP A 65 -8.35 -0.31 -39.65
N ASP A 66 -7.79 -0.50 -38.45
CA ASP A 66 -8.32 0.05 -37.19
C ASP A 66 -7.49 -0.47 -36.00
N CYS A 67 -6.65 0.40 -35.46
CA CYS A 67 -6.14 0.30 -34.09
C CYS A 67 -7.31 0.40 -33.10
N ARG A 68 -8.01 -0.71 -32.85
CA ARG A 68 -9.01 -0.79 -31.80
C ARG A 68 -8.32 -0.93 -30.45
N VAL A 69 -8.24 0.20 -29.74
CA VAL A 69 -8.13 0.26 -28.29
C VAL A 69 -9.22 -0.66 -27.72
N PHE A 70 -8.82 -1.78 -27.13
CA PHE A 70 -9.77 -2.69 -26.47
C PHE A 70 -10.41 -1.98 -25.27
N PRO A 71 -11.74 -1.78 -25.24
CA PRO A 71 -12.40 -1.27 -24.04
C PRO A 71 -12.45 -2.40 -23.02
N PHE A 72 -11.84 -2.18 -21.86
CA PHE A 72 -11.90 -3.09 -20.72
C PHE A 72 -13.35 -3.19 -20.21
N GLY A 73 -14.06 -4.24 -20.63
CA GLY A 73 -15.30 -4.66 -19.98
C GLY A 73 -14.95 -5.46 -18.72
N PHE A 74 -15.08 -4.86 -17.54
CA PHE A 74 -15.07 -5.61 -16.28
C PHE A 74 -16.28 -6.55 -16.28
N GLY A 75 -16.03 -7.86 -16.34
CA GLY A 75 -17.07 -8.87 -16.11
C GLY A 75 -17.52 -8.81 -14.65
N GLY A 76 -18.76 -8.39 -14.41
CA GLY A 76 -19.37 -8.26 -13.09
C GLY A 76 -18.75 -7.15 -12.23
N GLU A 77 -19.57 -6.28 -11.64
CA GLU A 77 -19.05 -5.26 -10.72
C GLU A 77 -18.52 -5.94 -9.46
N LYS A 78 -17.19 -6.01 -9.33
CA LYS A 78 -16.52 -6.56 -8.15
C LYS A 78 -16.87 -5.72 -6.91
N ALA A 79 -17.29 -6.39 -5.84
CA ALA A 79 -17.85 -5.77 -4.64
C ALA A 79 -16.79 -5.24 -3.66
N VAL A 80 -15.54 -5.67 -3.79
CA VAL A 80 -14.42 -5.21 -2.97
C VAL A 80 -13.42 -4.51 -3.87
N ASP A 81 -12.94 -3.34 -3.47
CA ASP A 81 -11.98 -2.58 -4.27
C ASP A 81 -10.55 -3.09 -4.01
N VAL A 82 -10.18 -3.29 -2.74
CA VAL A 82 -8.87 -3.81 -2.36
C VAL A 82 -9.01 -4.88 -1.28
N ALA A 83 -8.36 -6.03 -1.48
CA ALA A 83 -8.08 -6.99 -0.42
C ALA A 83 -6.58 -7.06 -0.15
N THR A 84 -6.14 -7.07 1.10
CA THR A 84 -4.74 -7.38 1.47
C THR A 84 -4.59 -8.85 1.85
N LEU A 85 -3.40 -9.44 1.66
CA LEU A 85 -3.09 -10.81 2.05
C LEU A 85 -1.99 -10.88 3.12
N GLY A 86 -2.33 -11.45 4.28
CA GLY A 86 -1.45 -11.62 5.44
C GLY A 86 -0.92 -10.30 6.00
N ASN A 87 0.14 -10.41 6.79
CA ASN A 87 0.84 -9.33 7.48
C ASN A 87 -0.09 -8.44 8.31
N LEU A 88 -0.99 -9.07 9.07
CA LEU A 88 -1.88 -8.38 10.01
C LEU A 88 -1.25 -8.43 11.41
N CYS A 89 -0.70 -7.31 11.85
CA CYS A 89 -0.01 -7.23 13.13
C CYS A 89 -0.45 -6.04 13.97
N VAL A 90 -0.13 -6.10 15.26
CA VAL A 90 -0.15 -4.95 16.14
C VAL A 90 1.27 -4.41 16.28
N ASP A 91 1.43 -3.15 15.89
CA ASP A 91 2.66 -2.41 16.09
C ASP A 91 2.70 -1.89 17.53
N VAL A 92 3.78 -2.20 18.23
CA VAL A 92 4.07 -1.78 19.59
C VAL A 92 5.13 -0.68 19.51
N VAL A 93 4.68 0.57 19.57
CA VAL A 93 5.52 1.75 19.33
C VAL A 93 6.16 2.22 20.63
N LEU A 94 7.49 2.14 20.74
CA LEU A 94 8.23 2.46 21.95
C LEU A 94 9.40 3.39 21.65
N SER A 95 9.55 4.43 22.47
CA SER A 95 10.78 5.22 22.50
C SER A 95 11.86 4.48 23.27
N VAL A 96 13.05 4.35 22.69
CA VAL A 96 14.20 3.67 23.27
C VAL A 96 15.43 4.56 23.23
N ASP A 97 16.36 4.40 24.17
CA ASP A 97 17.60 5.19 24.18
C ASP A 97 18.48 4.91 22.96
N LYS A 98 18.48 3.64 22.52
CA LYS A 98 19.24 3.15 21.37
C LYS A 98 18.45 2.03 20.69
N LEU A 99 18.54 1.98 19.36
CA LEU A 99 18.01 0.87 18.57
C LEU A 99 18.71 -0.45 18.92
N PRO A 100 18.04 -1.59 18.70
CA PRO A 100 18.60 -2.90 19.03
C PRO A 100 19.95 -3.16 18.36
N PRO A 101 20.82 -3.95 19.01
CA PRO A 101 22.11 -4.31 18.45
C PRO A 101 21.97 -5.17 17.19
N LEU A 102 23.02 -5.17 16.36
CA LEU A 102 23.00 -5.91 15.10
C LEU A 102 23.13 -7.42 15.30
N GLY A 103 23.85 -7.88 16.34
CA GLY A 103 24.07 -9.30 16.63
C GLY A 103 22.77 -10.02 16.99
N PHE A 104 22.56 -11.23 16.45
CA PHE A 104 21.32 -11.99 16.64
C PHE A 104 21.01 -12.26 18.11
N ASP A 105 21.97 -12.82 18.86
CA ASP A 105 21.76 -13.20 20.27
C ASP A 105 21.56 -11.96 21.16
N GLU A 106 22.37 -10.92 20.99
CA GLU A 106 22.23 -9.65 21.72
C GLU A 106 20.89 -8.96 21.43
N ARG A 107 20.44 -9.02 20.17
CA ARG A 107 19.14 -8.46 19.77
C ARG A 107 18.01 -9.26 20.39
N LYS A 108 18.10 -10.59 20.36
CA LYS A 108 17.10 -11.46 20.97
C LYS A 108 16.97 -11.17 22.47
N GLU A 109 18.08 -11.10 23.19
CA GLU A 109 18.09 -10.78 24.62
C GLU A 109 17.50 -9.38 24.89
N TYR A 110 17.86 -8.38 24.07
CA TYR A 110 17.30 -7.03 24.15
C TYR A 110 15.77 -7.04 23.97
N MET A 111 15.27 -7.76 22.96
CA MET A 111 13.84 -7.85 22.68
C MET A 111 13.09 -8.64 23.75
N GLU A 112 13.66 -9.74 24.25
CA GLU A 112 13.10 -10.49 25.37
C GLU A 112 12.99 -9.63 26.62
N HIS A 113 14.00 -8.80 26.92
CA HIS A 113 13.95 -7.85 28.02
C HIS A 113 12.82 -6.82 27.83
N LEU A 114 12.71 -6.24 26.63
CA LEU A 114 11.72 -5.23 26.30
C LEU A 114 10.28 -5.79 26.35
N ALA A 115 10.10 -7.05 25.97
CA ALA A 115 8.81 -7.74 25.95
C ALA A 115 8.32 -8.24 27.33
N LYS A 116 9.13 -8.15 28.39
CA LYS A 116 8.76 -8.63 29.74
C LYS A 116 7.51 -7.97 30.31
N THR A 117 7.27 -6.71 29.96
CA THR A 117 6.06 -5.99 30.35
C THR A 117 5.37 -5.51 29.08
N PRO A 118 4.23 -6.10 28.69
CA PRO A 118 3.50 -5.64 27.52
C PRO A 118 3.14 -4.16 27.74
N PRO A 119 3.50 -3.27 26.81
CA PRO A 119 3.26 -1.86 27.00
C PRO A 119 1.76 -1.57 26.96
N ASP A 120 1.38 -0.47 27.62
CA ASP A 120 0.00 0.01 27.67
C ASP A 120 -0.60 0.14 26.25
N LYS A 121 -1.91 -0.11 26.14
CA LYS A 121 -2.67 -0.03 24.87
C LYS A 121 -2.49 1.29 24.12
N LYS A 122 -2.14 2.39 24.80
CA LYS A 122 -1.81 3.68 24.16
C LYS A 122 -0.59 3.64 23.23
N TYR A 123 0.25 2.60 23.33
CA TYR A 123 1.42 2.38 22.47
C TYR A 123 1.14 1.42 21.30
N TRP A 124 -0.10 0.95 21.16
CA TRP A 124 -0.46 -0.01 20.13
C TRP A 124 -1.07 0.71 18.93
N GLU A 125 -0.67 0.27 17.74
CA GLU A 125 -1.26 0.67 16.48
C GLU A 125 -1.54 -0.55 15.60
N ALA A 126 -2.48 -0.41 14.68
CA ALA A 126 -2.65 -1.41 13.62
C ALA A 126 -1.44 -1.34 12.67
N GLY A 127 -0.80 -2.46 12.40
CA GLY A 127 0.45 -2.53 11.67
C GLY A 127 0.41 -3.40 10.41
N GLY A 128 1.53 -3.42 9.69
CA GLY A 128 1.69 -4.19 8.46
C GLY A 128 0.70 -3.77 7.38
N ASN A 129 0.03 -4.73 6.74
CA ASN A 129 -0.94 -4.46 5.69
C ASN A 129 -2.17 -3.66 6.16
N CYS A 130 -2.40 -3.55 7.47
CA CYS A 130 -3.45 -2.69 8.00
C CYS A 130 -3.23 -1.22 7.63
N ASN A 131 -1.97 -0.75 7.55
CA ASN A 131 -1.66 0.62 7.15
C ASN A 131 -2.20 0.93 5.75
N MET A 132 -1.97 0.03 4.80
CA MET A 132 -2.43 0.15 3.42
C MET A 132 -3.96 0.11 3.36
N ALA A 133 -4.58 -0.84 4.07
CA ALA A 133 -6.04 -0.97 4.11
C ALA A 133 -6.72 0.26 4.71
N ILE A 134 -6.20 0.82 5.81
CA ILE A 134 -6.70 2.04 6.44
C ILE A 134 -6.54 3.24 5.51
N ALA A 135 -5.37 3.42 4.89
CA ALA A 135 -5.16 4.50 3.93
C ALA A 135 -6.09 4.38 2.72
N ALA A 136 -6.35 3.16 2.23
CA ALA A 136 -7.26 2.89 1.13
C ALA A 136 -8.72 3.18 1.50
N ALA A 137 -9.16 2.75 2.69
CA ALA A 137 -10.49 3.03 3.22
C ALA A 137 -10.72 4.54 3.37
N ARG A 138 -9.73 5.27 3.89
CA ARG A 138 -9.77 6.74 4.02
C ARG A 138 -9.77 7.49 2.69
N LEU A 139 -9.36 6.85 1.59
CA LEU A 139 -9.52 7.35 0.21
C LEU A 139 -10.88 6.97 -0.42
N GLY A 140 -11.67 6.15 0.27
CA GLY A 140 -13.05 5.79 -0.13
C GLY A 140 -13.15 4.44 -0.82
N LEU A 141 -12.10 3.63 -0.77
CA LEU A 141 -12.11 2.28 -1.30
C LEU A 141 -12.76 1.32 -0.32
N ARG A 142 -13.56 0.37 -0.81
CA ARG A 142 -14.09 -0.73 0.00
C ARG A 142 -13.00 -1.77 0.20
N CYS A 143 -12.56 -1.93 1.44
CA CYS A 143 -11.40 -2.73 1.78
C CYS A 143 -11.75 -3.98 2.60
N ASN A 144 -11.10 -5.08 2.25
CA ASN A 144 -11.03 -6.28 3.07
C ASN A 144 -9.56 -6.57 3.44
N THR A 145 -9.33 -7.20 4.59
CA THR A 145 -8.02 -7.75 4.97
C THR A 145 -8.17 -9.25 5.13
N ILE A 146 -7.35 -10.03 4.43
CA ILE A 146 -7.33 -11.50 4.51
C ILE A 146 -6.11 -11.90 5.33
N GLY A 147 -6.28 -12.59 6.44
CA GLY A 147 -5.17 -13.01 7.29
C GLY A 147 -5.62 -13.61 8.60
N HIS A 148 -4.68 -13.91 9.49
CA HIS A 148 -4.99 -14.47 10.81
C HIS A 148 -4.93 -13.42 11.90
N ILE A 149 -5.89 -13.47 12.81
CA ILE A 149 -5.95 -12.62 14.00
C ILE A 149 -6.28 -13.53 15.19
N GLY A 150 -5.47 -13.46 16.25
CA GLY A 150 -5.70 -14.24 17.45
C GLY A 150 -6.91 -13.75 18.26
N ASN A 151 -7.46 -14.61 19.12
CA ASN A 151 -8.58 -14.25 20.02
C ASN A 151 -8.14 -13.51 21.30
N GLU A 152 -6.88 -13.11 21.38
CA GLU A 152 -6.30 -12.42 22.53
C GLU A 152 -6.52 -10.89 22.46
N ILE A 153 -5.97 -10.14 23.42
CA ILE A 153 -6.23 -8.70 23.60
C ILE A 153 -5.77 -7.83 22.41
N TYR A 154 -4.65 -8.16 21.77
CA TYR A 154 -4.09 -7.50 20.61
C TYR A 154 -4.93 -7.76 19.37
N GLY A 155 -5.40 -9.00 19.19
CA GLY A 155 -6.31 -9.35 18.10
C GLY A 155 -7.66 -8.67 18.23
N LYS A 156 -8.23 -8.61 19.45
CA LYS A 156 -9.44 -7.82 19.72
C LYS A 156 -9.24 -6.33 19.45
N PHE A 157 -8.09 -5.78 19.85
CA PHE A 157 -7.73 -4.41 19.53
C PHE A 157 -7.65 -4.18 18.02
N LEU A 158 -6.99 -5.06 17.27
CA LEU A 158 -6.84 -4.93 15.83
C LEU A 158 -8.20 -5.00 15.12
N LEU A 159 -9.07 -5.93 15.53
CA LEU A 159 -10.44 -6.05 15.04
C LEU A 159 -11.28 -4.79 15.31
N ASP A 160 -11.16 -4.21 16.51
CA ASP A 160 -11.85 -2.96 16.84
C ASP A 160 -11.39 -1.81 15.92
N VAL A 161 -10.07 -1.67 15.69
CA VAL A 161 -9.53 -0.64 14.80
C VAL A 161 -10.00 -0.83 13.36
N LEU A 162 -9.90 -2.04 12.81
CA LEU A 162 -10.32 -2.33 11.44
C LEU A 162 -11.83 -2.10 11.24
N ARG A 163 -12.65 -2.49 12.23
CA ARG A 163 -14.09 -2.22 12.21
C ARG A 163 -14.41 -0.73 12.24
N ASP A 164 -13.70 0.04 13.07
CA ASP A 164 -13.92 1.48 13.20
C ASP A 164 -13.51 2.23 11.91
N GLU A 165 -12.58 1.68 11.13
CA GLU A 165 -12.19 2.17 9.79
C GLU A 165 -13.05 1.59 8.65
N GLY A 166 -14.07 0.77 8.96
CA GLY A 166 -14.99 0.19 7.97
C GLY A 166 -14.38 -0.92 7.10
N ILE A 167 -13.34 -1.59 7.58
CA ILE A 167 -12.60 -2.63 6.86
C ILE A 167 -13.08 -4.01 7.34
N ASN A 168 -13.46 -4.88 6.40
CA ASN A 168 -13.86 -6.25 6.75
C ASN A 168 -12.63 -7.15 6.91
N VAL A 169 -12.65 -8.01 7.92
CA VAL A 169 -11.61 -9.03 8.12
C VAL A 169 -12.12 -10.38 7.63
N ILE A 170 -11.35 -11.01 6.76
CA ILE A 170 -11.57 -12.36 6.26
C ILE A 170 -10.53 -13.26 6.90
N GLU A 171 -10.97 -14.07 7.84
CA GLU A 171 -10.06 -14.81 8.69
C GLU A 171 -9.51 -16.06 7.98
N MET A 172 -8.20 -16.24 8.05
CA MET A 172 -7.54 -17.46 7.61
C MET A 172 -7.48 -18.43 8.79
N ARG A 173 -8.12 -19.59 8.64
CA ARG A 173 -8.17 -20.67 9.63
C ARG A 173 -7.90 -21.99 8.94
N ASP A 174 -7.54 -23.01 9.72
CA ASP A 174 -7.50 -24.38 9.24
C ASP A 174 -8.93 -24.93 9.14
N GLU A 175 -9.22 -25.77 8.13
CA GLU A 175 -10.54 -26.38 7.96
C GLU A 175 -10.81 -27.49 8.99
N ASP A 176 -9.74 -28.07 9.56
CA ASP A 176 -9.77 -29.19 10.52
C ASP A 176 -9.81 -28.75 12.00
N ASP A 177 -10.08 -27.46 12.28
CA ASP A 177 -9.97 -26.84 13.61
C ASP A 177 -11.07 -27.31 14.59
N THR A 178 -10.95 -28.56 15.02
CA THR A 178 -11.72 -29.22 16.09
C THR A 178 -11.00 -29.19 17.43
N ILE A 179 -9.81 -28.57 17.49
CA ILE A 179 -8.98 -28.46 18.69
C ILE A 179 -9.19 -27.07 19.29
N ASP A 180 -9.36 -26.97 20.60
CA ASP A 180 -9.41 -25.70 21.32
C ASP A 180 -8.05 -24.98 21.19
N THR A 181 -7.91 -24.15 20.15
CA THR A 181 -6.71 -23.39 19.77
C THR A 181 -6.52 -22.12 20.61
N SER A 182 -7.40 -21.87 21.57
CA SER A 182 -7.45 -20.63 22.37
C SER A 182 -6.23 -20.41 23.28
N SER A 183 -5.33 -21.38 23.42
CA SER A 183 -4.20 -21.32 24.35
C SER A 183 -2.80 -21.57 23.73
N ARG A 184 -2.67 -21.61 22.40
CA ARG A 184 -1.36 -21.84 21.74
C ARG A 184 -0.78 -20.54 21.19
N SER A 185 0.47 -20.23 21.55
CA SER A 185 1.17 -19.03 21.10
C SER A 185 1.33 -18.93 19.57
N GLU A 186 1.29 -20.07 18.88
CA GLU A 186 1.31 -20.21 17.41
C GLU A 186 0.06 -19.62 16.71
N TYR A 187 -0.99 -19.30 17.47
CA TYR A 187 -2.25 -18.72 16.97
C TYR A 187 -2.47 -17.29 17.49
N GLU A 188 -1.50 -16.71 18.19
CA GLU A 188 -1.57 -15.33 18.65
C GLU A 188 -1.39 -14.34 17.50
N THR A 189 -1.99 -13.16 17.64
CA THR A 189 -1.81 -12.05 16.70
C THR A 189 -0.33 -11.69 16.60
N LEU A 190 0.14 -11.40 15.39
CA LEU A 190 1.52 -11.00 15.16
C LEU A 190 1.81 -9.66 15.86
N LEU A 191 2.94 -9.58 16.55
CA LEU A 191 3.43 -8.34 17.17
C LEU A 191 4.70 -7.87 16.47
N CYS A 192 4.76 -6.59 16.18
CA CYS A 192 5.93 -5.91 15.67
C CYS A 192 6.31 -4.78 16.63
N TRP A 193 7.52 -4.79 17.18
CA TRP A 193 8.05 -3.70 17.96
C TRP A 193 8.61 -2.63 17.04
N VAL A 194 8.03 -1.42 17.12
CA VAL A 194 8.47 -0.24 16.39
C VAL A 194 9.22 0.66 17.37
N LEU A 195 10.55 0.60 17.30
CA LEU A 195 11.44 1.26 18.24
C LEU A 195 11.94 2.57 17.67
N VAL A 196 11.73 3.66 18.39
CA VAL A 196 12.10 5.02 17.96
C VAL A 196 13.21 5.55 18.86
N ASP A 197 14.36 5.89 18.27
CA ASP A 197 15.47 6.46 19.00
C ASP A 197 15.39 8.00 19.12
N PRO A 198 16.26 8.67 19.92
CA PRO A 198 16.24 10.12 20.06
C PRO A 198 16.56 10.90 18.78
N LEU A 199 17.10 10.23 17.75
CA LEU A 199 17.36 10.80 16.42
C LEU A 199 16.19 10.56 15.45
N GLN A 200 15.04 10.07 15.94
CA GLN A 200 13.85 9.72 15.15
C GLN A 200 14.13 8.65 14.09
N ARG A 201 15.06 7.74 14.37
CA ARG A 201 15.27 6.55 13.55
C ARG A 201 14.44 5.40 14.10
N HIS A 202 13.98 4.55 13.18
CA HIS A 202 13.13 3.41 13.51
C HIS A 202 13.90 2.10 13.41
N GLY A 203 13.67 1.22 14.38
CA GLY A 203 13.99 -0.20 14.31
C GLY A 203 12.71 -1.01 14.39
N PHE A 204 12.53 -1.93 13.45
CA PHE A 204 11.40 -2.86 13.44
C PHE A 204 11.91 -4.23 13.88
N CYS A 205 11.20 -4.85 14.80
CA CYS A 205 11.49 -6.22 15.19
C CYS A 205 10.20 -6.97 15.46
N SER A 206 9.93 -8.00 14.67
CA SER A 206 8.78 -8.89 14.86
C SER A 206 9.18 -10.10 15.69
N ARG A 207 8.22 -10.73 16.38
CA ARG A 207 8.45 -12.06 16.98
C ARG A 207 8.90 -13.07 15.92
N ALA A 208 8.48 -12.89 14.66
CA ALA A 208 8.88 -13.74 13.54
C ALA A 208 10.38 -13.66 13.22
N ASP A 209 11.08 -12.57 13.56
CA ASP A 209 12.51 -12.39 13.25
C ASP A 209 13.43 -13.40 13.97
N PHE A 210 12.92 -14.04 15.03
CA PHE A 210 13.64 -15.05 15.81
C PHE A 210 13.22 -16.49 15.47
N SER A 211 12.39 -16.67 14.43
CA SER A 211 11.97 -17.96 13.90
C SER A 211 12.58 -18.21 12.53
N LYS A 212 12.78 -19.49 12.18
CA LYS A 212 13.10 -19.90 10.80
C LYS A 212 11.87 -20.25 9.98
N GLU A 213 10.78 -20.54 10.66
CA GLU A 213 9.49 -20.89 10.06
C GLU A 213 8.56 -19.67 10.11
N PRO A 214 7.68 -19.48 9.12
CA PRO A 214 6.64 -18.46 9.15
C PRO A 214 5.76 -18.56 10.40
N ALA A 215 5.24 -17.43 10.88
CA ALA A 215 4.43 -17.37 12.11
C ALA A 215 3.24 -18.34 12.08
N PHE A 216 2.61 -18.51 10.93
CA PHE A 216 1.47 -19.39 10.70
C PHE A 216 1.82 -20.53 9.73
N ALA A 217 2.98 -21.16 9.94
CA ALA A 217 3.48 -22.26 9.10
C ALA A 217 2.49 -23.44 8.95
N TRP A 218 1.52 -23.57 9.85
CA TRP A 218 0.47 -24.57 9.83
C TRP A 218 -0.58 -24.35 8.72
N MET A 219 -0.77 -23.12 8.22
CA MET A 219 -1.71 -22.86 7.11
C MET A 219 -1.17 -23.40 5.78
N LYS A 220 -1.87 -24.37 5.19
CA LYS A 220 -1.44 -25.01 3.93
C LYS A 220 -2.32 -24.69 2.73
N THR A 221 -3.58 -24.34 2.94
CA THR A 221 -4.56 -24.15 1.86
C THR A 221 -5.37 -22.87 2.05
N LEU A 222 -5.97 -22.39 0.95
CA LEU A 222 -6.93 -21.30 0.98
C LEU A 222 -8.33 -21.89 1.15
N SER A 223 -9.05 -21.43 2.18
CA SER A 223 -10.46 -21.76 2.36
C SER A 223 -11.33 -21.18 1.24
N ASP A 224 -12.53 -21.72 1.09
CA ASP A 224 -13.50 -21.22 0.11
C ASP A 224 -13.92 -19.77 0.40
N GLU A 225 -13.93 -19.34 1.66
CA GLU A 225 -14.20 -17.96 2.04
C GLU A 225 -13.10 -17.01 1.56
N VAL A 226 -11.83 -17.38 1.77
CA VAL A 226 -10.67 -16.62 1.28
C VAL A 226 -10.71 -16.53 -0.24
N LYS A 227 -10.91 -17.66 -0.93
CA LYS A 227 -11.07 -17.71 -2.39
C LYS A 227 -12.22 -16.83 -2.88
N SER A 228 -13.38 -16.87 -2.22
CA SER A 228 -14.53 -16.04 -2.58
C SER A 228 -14.19 -14.54 -2.49
N ASN A 229 -13.45 -14.14 -1.46
CA ASN A 229 -13.04 -12.76 -1.27
C ASN A 229 -11.99 -12.30 -2.28
N ILE A 230 -10.99 -13.13 -2.61
CA ILE A 230 -10.04 -12.84 -3.69
C ILE A 230 -10.79 -12.62 -5.01
N GLN A 231 -11.76 -13.49 -5.35
CA GLN A 231 -12.57 -13.38 -6.57
C GLN A 231 -13.39 -12.09 -6.62
N LYS A 232 -13.99 -11.69 -5.49
CA LYS A 232 -14.82 -10.48 -5.37
C LYS A 232 -14.02 -9.17 -5.35
N SER A 233 -12.68 -9.24 -5.28
CA SER A 233 -11.79 -8.09 -5.15
C SER A 233 -11.24 -7.61 -6.49
N LYS A 234 -11.23 -6.30 -6.72
CA LYS A 234 -10.57 -5.70 -7.91
C LYS A 234 -9.06 -5.86 -7.81
N VAL A 235 -8.49 -5.59 -6.64
CA VAL A 235 -7.06 -5.73 -6.33
C VAL A 235 -6.84 -6.68 -5.16
N LEU A 236 -5.88 -7.59 -5.29
CA LEU A 236 -5.24 -8.31 -4.17
C LEU A 236 -3.84 -7.71 -3.95
N PHE A 237 -3.60 -7.15 -2.78
CA PHE A 237 -2.31 -6.59 -2.38
C PHE A 237 -1.53 -7.59 -1.53
N CYS A 238 -0.31 -7.88 -1.97
CA CYS A 238 0.66 -8.72 -1.28
C CYS A 238 1.92 -7.89 -0.97
N ASN A 239 2.55 -8.13 0.18
CA ASN A 239 3.83 -7.54 0.50
C ASN A 239 4.87 -8.61 0.87
N GLY A 240 6.16 -8.24 0.88
CA GLY A 240 7.24 -9.16 1.21
C GLY A 240 7.24 -9.65 2.66
N TYR A 241 6.64 -8.90 3.59
CA TYR A 241 6.48 -9.34 4.99
C TYR A 241 5.42 -10.42 5.16
N GLY A 242 4.56 -10.64 4.16
CA GLY A 242 3.66 -11.78 4.12
C GLY A 242 4.40 -13.13 4.24
N PHE A 243 5.67 -13.21 3.83
CA PHE A 243 6.52 -14.40 3.97
C PHE A 243 6.97 -14.69 5.41
N ASP A 244 6.98 -13.67 6.28
CA ASP A 244 7.26 -13.88 7.71
C ASP A 244 6.04 -14.47 8.44
N GLU A 245 4.86 -14.35 7.83
CA GLU A 245 3.59 -14.80 8.38
C GLU A 245 3.13 -16.12 7.76
N LEU A 246 3.14 -16.23 6.43
CA LEU A 246 2.52 -17.29 5.67
C LEU A 246 3.57 -18.13 4.91
N PRO A 247 3.36 -19.44 4.75
CA PRO A 247 4.21 -20.26 3.88
C PRO A 247 4.24 -19.76 2.44
N ALA A 248 5.44 -19.78 1.83
CA ALA A 248 5.64 -19.38 0.43
C ALA A 248 4.73 -20.13 -0.56
N GLY A 249 4.42 -21.40 -0.28
CA GLY A 249 3.46 -22.20 -1.05
C GLY A 249 2.03 -21.64 -1.01
N LEU A 250 1.57 -21.19 0.16
CA LEU A 250 0.24 -20.60 0.33
C LEU A 250 0.11 -19.24 -0.37
N ILE A 251 1.16 -18.41 -0.28
CA ILE A 251 1.26 -17.14 -1.01
C ILE A 251 1.20 -17.40 -2.53
N SER A 252 1.91 -18.42 -3.01
CA SER A 252 1.87 -18.83 -4.42
C SER A 252 0.48 -19.29 -4.84
N SER A 253 -0.21 -20.08 -4.02
CA SER A 253 -1.59 -20.50 -4.31
C SER A 253 -2.56 -19.31 -4.36
N ALA A 254 -2.39 -18.30 -3.50
CA ALA A 254 -3.23 -17.10 -3.53
C ALA A 254 -3.00 -16.27 -4.79
N LEU A 255 -1.74 -16.14 -5.21
CA LEU A 255 -1.37 -15.51 -6.47
C LEU A 255 -1.96 -16.26 -7.68
N GLU A 256 -1.77 -17.58 -7.75
CA GLU A 256 -2.24 -18.43 -8.85
C GLU A 256 -3.77 -18.37 -8.97
N TYR A 257 -4.48 -18.44 -7.85
CA TYR A 257 -5.92 -18.30 -7.82
C TYR A 257 -6.39 -16.89 -8.20
N ALA A 258 -5.73 -15.83 -7.73
CA ALA A 258 -6.03 -14.45 -8.14
C ALA A 258 -5.88 -14.26 -9.66
N VAL A 259 -4.87 -14.88 -10.26
CA VAL A 259 -4.68 -14.91 -11.72
C VAL A 259 -5.83 -15.63 -12.42
N GLU A 260 -6.24 -16.81 -11.92
CA GLU A 260 -7.33 -17.62 -12.46
C GLU A 260 -8.66 -16.85 -12.50
N VAL A 261 -9.00 -16.15 -11.40
CA VAL A 261 -10.26 -15.40 -11.26
C VAL A 261 -10.17 -13.94 -11.73
N ASN A 262 -9.08 -13.58 -12.41
CA ASN A 262 -8.84 -12.25 -12.96
C ASN A 262 -8.96 -11.11 -11.92
N THR A 263 -8.37 -11.32 -10.74
CA THR A 263 -8.11 -10.28 -9.74
C THR A 263 -6.74 -9.68 -10.01
N SER A 264 -6.65 -8.35 -10.07
CA SER A 264 -5.37 -7.68 -10.28
C SER A 264 -4.47 -7.86 -9.06
N ILE A 265 -3.21 -8.18 -9.28
CA ILE A 265 -2.26 -8.38 -8.18
C ILE A 265 -1.31 -7.20 -8.07
N PHE A 266 -1.21 -6.64 -6.87
CA PHE A 266 -0.25 -5.61 -6.51
C PHE A 266 0.77 -6.24 -5.57
N PHE A 267 2.05 -6.06 -5.86
CA PHE A 267 3.11 -6.62 -5.03
C PHE A 267 4.16 -5.57 -4.67
N ASP A 268 4.36 -5.41 -3.36
CA ASP A 268 5.45 -4.63 -2.78
C ASP A 268 6.42 -5.60 -2.06
N PRO A 269 7.55 -5.98 -2.66
CA PRO A 269 8.50 -6.90 -2.01
C PRO A 269 9.11 -6.32 -0.73
N GLY A 270 9.08 -5.00 -0.56
CA GLY A 270 9.68 -4.31 0.57
C GLY A 270 11.16 -4.68 0.81
N PRO A 271 11.66 -4.46 2.03
CA PRO A 271 13.02 -4.84 2.41
C PRO A 271 13.29 -6.35 2.32
N LYS A 272 12.24 -7.18 2.36
CA LYS A 272 12.32 -8.63 2.29
C LYS A 272 12.69 -9.14 0.90
N GLY A 273 12.47 -8.37 -0.16
CA GLY A 273 12.78 -8.78 -1.53
C GLY A 273 14.22 -9.30 -1.71
N LYS A 274 15.20 -8.64 -1.09
CA LYS A 274 16.60 -9.07 -1.13
C LYS A 274 16.85 -10.38 -0.39
N SER A 275 16.31 -10.54 0.82
CA SER A 275 16.48 -11.77 1.59
C SER A 275 15.77 -12.95 0.94
N LEU A 276 14.59 -12.73 0.37
CA LEU A 276 13.82 -13.75 -0.34
C LEU A 276 14.53 -14.20 -1.63
N ALA A 277 15.21 -13.30 -2.33
CA ALA A 277 15.99 -13.63 -3.54
C ALA A 277 17.15 -14.60 -3.28
N VAL A 278 17.60 -14.73 -2.03
CA VAL A 278 18.65 -15.67 -1.60
C VAL A 278 18.16 -16.63 -0.51
N GLY A 279 16.83 -16.72 -0.32
CA GLY A 279 16.18 -17.53 0.70
C GLY A 279 16.12 -19.00 0.33
N THR A 280 15.15 -19.71 0.91
CA THR A 280 14.82 -21.09 0.53
C THR A 280 14.39 -21.19 -0.93
N PRO A 281 14.51 -22.36 -1.58
CA PRO A 281 14.01 -22.56 -2.94
C PRO A 281 12.54 -22.18 -3.12
N GLU A 282 11.71 -22.45 -2.11
CA GLU A 282 10.28 -22.13 -2.09
C GLU A 282 10.03 -20.61 -2.02
N GLU A 283 10.79 -19.88 -1.20
CA GLU A 283 10.74 -18.41 -1.14
C GLU A 283 11.18 -17.78 -2.47
N GLN A 284 12.26 -18.30 -3.07
CA GLN A 284 12.76 -17.82 -4.35
C GLN A 284 11.75 -18.05 -5.48
N ASP A 285 11.11 -19.23 -5.53
CA ASP A 285 10.06 -19.53 -6.52
C ASP A 285 8.85 -18.60 -6.34
N ALA A 286 8.35 -18.47 -5.11
CA ALA A 286 7.21 -17.61 -4.80
C ALA A 286 7.50 -16.12 -5.10
N LEU A 287 8.69 -15.62 -4.75
CA LEU A 287 9.13 -14.27 -5.11
C LEU A 287 9.19 -14.09 -6.63
N ALA A 288 9.77 -15.04 -7.35
CA ALA A 288 9.87 -14.99 -8.80
C ALA A 288 8.48 -14.99 -9.46
N LYS A 289 7.53 -15.78 -8.95
CA LYS A 289 6.14 -15.77 -9.40
C LYS A 289 5.48 -14.41 -9.15
N LEU A 290 5.58 -13.87 -7.93
CA LEU A 290 5.01 -12.55 -7.61
C LEU A 290 5.57 -11.44 -8.50
N LEU A 291 6.89 -11.39 -8.70
CA LEU A 291 7.53 -10.41 -9.58
C LEU A 291 7.08 -10.53 -11.05
N ARG A 292 6.75 -11.74 -11.52
CA ARG A 292 6.37 -11.98 -12.92
C ARG A 292 4.88 -11.85 -13.20
N PHE A 293 4.04 -12.20 -12.23
CA PHE A 293 2.59 -12.30 -12.42
C PHE A 293 1.79 -11.17 -11.77
N SER A 294 2.44 -10.27 -11.03
CA SER A 294 1.78 -9.06 -10.53
C SER A 294 1.52 -8.05 -11.65
N ASP A 295 0.31 -7.48 -11.67
CA ASP A 295 -0.09 -6.40 -12.56
C ASP A 295 0.63 -5.09 -12.22
N VAL A 296 0.87 -4.85 -10.93
CA VAL A 296 1.54 -3.66 -10.40
C VAL A 296 2.64 -4.06 -9.44
N LEU A 297 3.86 -3.59 -9.69
CA LEU A 297 4.99 -3.71 -8.78
C LEU A 297 5.30 -2.36 -8.15
N LEU A 298 5.48 -2.33 -6.83
CA LEU A 298 5.80 -1.11 -6.08
C LEU A 298 7.10 -1.35 -5.31
N LEU A 299 8.13 -0.56 -5.57
CA LEU A 299 9.42 -0.67 -4.89
C LEU A 299 9.96 0.71 -4.55
N THR A 300 10.82 0.82 -3.55
CA THR A 300 11.73 1.96 -3.43
C THR A 300 12.89 1.84 -4.40
N SER A 301 13.61 2.94 -4.66
CA SER A 301 14.84 2.92 -5.47
C SER A 301 15.86 1.93 -4.93
N GLU A 302 16.03 1.88 -3.62
CA GLU A 302 16.99 1.04 -2.92
C GLU A 302 16.60 -0.44 -3.00
N GLU A 303 15.31 -0.76 -2.84
CA GLU A 303 14.80 -2.12 -3.01
C GLU A 303 14.96 -2.60 -4.46
N ALA A 304 14.64 -1.75 -5.44
CA ALA A 304 14.79 -2.06 -6.84
C ALA A 304 16.26 -2.29 -7.24
N GLU A 305 17.18 -1.44 -6.79
CA GLU A 305 18.63 -1.66 -6.96
C GLU A 305 19.06 -2.97 -6.30
N SER A 306 18.55 -3.26 -5.10
CA SER A 306 18.96 -4.46 -4.36
C SER A 306 18.61 -5.78 -5.05
N ILE A 307 17.53 -5.80 -5.83
CA ILE A 307 17.04 -6.98 -6.56
C ILE A 307 17.64 -7.04 -7.97
N THR A 308 17.76 -5.91 -8.66
CA THR A 308 18.18 -5.86 -10.07
C THR A 308 19.68 -5.62 -10.26
N GLY A 309 20.35 -5.06 -9.26
CA GLY A 309 21.71 -4.52 -9.38
C GLY A 309 21.81 -3.20 -10.15
N LEU A 310 20.68 -2.62 -10.59
CA LEU A 310 20.62 -1.40 -11.39
C LEU A 310 20.33 -0.18 -10.51
N ARG A 311 21.27 0.77 -10.49
CA ARG A 311 21.16 2.01 -9.72
C ARG A 311 20.12 2.99 -10.25
N ASN A 312 19.97 3.06 -11.57
CA ASN A 312 19.00 3.97 -12.18
C ASN A 312 17.58 3.41 -11.94
N PRO A 313 16.70 4.11 -11.21
CA PRO A 313 15.34 3.66 -10.89
C PRO A 313 14.52 3.25 -12.12
N ILE A 314 14.64 4.00 -13.22
CA ILE A 314 13.88 3.74 -14.44
C ILE A 314 14.41 2.50 -15.16
N ALA A 315 15.74 2.32 -15.20
CA ALA A 315 16.33 1.10 -15.74
C ALA A 315 15.92 -0.14 -14.94
N ALA A 316 15.95 -0.06 -13.60
CA ALA A 316 15.45 -1.12 -12.72
C ALA A 316 13.96 -1.40 -12.95
N GLY A 317 13.14 -0.36 -13.11
CA GLY A 317 11.72 -0.51 -13.42
C GLY A 317 11.45 -1.22 -14.75
N LYS A 318 12.25 -0.91 -15.79
CA LYS A 318 12.17 -1.58 -17.10
C LYS A 318 12.61 -3.03 -17.05
N GLU A 319 13.65 -3.35 -16.28
CA GLU A 319 14.08 -4.73 -16.02
C GLU A 319 12.90 -5.57 -15.52
N PHE A 320 12.21 -5.10 -14.48
CA PHE A 320 11.01 -5.76 -13.96
C PHE A 320 9.90 -5.87 -15.00
N LEU A 321 9.59 -4.78 -15.69
CA LEU A 321 8.54 -4.77 -16.71
C LEU A 321 8.84 -5.74 -17.86
N SER A 322 10.10 -5.91 -18.25
CA SER A 322 10.52 -6.83 -19.31
C SER A 322 10.43 -8.30 -18.91
N LYS A 323 10.68 -8.60 -17.62
CA LYS A 323 10.59 -9.96 -17.05
C LYS A 323 9.16 -10.32 -16.66
N GLY A 324 8.32 -9.31 -16.44
CA GLY A 324 6.90 -9.42 -16.12
C GLY A 324 6.08 -10.03 -17.25
N VAL A 325 5.32 -11.08 -16.94
CA VAL A 325 4.37 -11.70 -17.86
C VAL A 325 3.06 -10.90 -17.88
N ARG A 326 2.60 -10.47 -16.70
CA ARG A 326 1.34 -9.70 -16.52
C ARG A 326 1.57 -8.24 -16.13
N THR A 327 2.80 -7.87 -15.81
CA THR A 327 3.14 -6.56 -15.27
C THR A 327 2.80 -5.44 -16.24
N LYS A 328 1.97 -4.52 -15.76
CA LYS A 328 1.51 -3.33 -16.49
C LYS A 328 2.24 -2.10 -15.97
N TRP A 329 2.31 -1.95 -14.64
CA TRP A 329 2.90 -0.78 -13.99
C TRP A 329 4.04 -1.22 -13.07
N VAL A 330 5.16 -0.53 -13.15
CA VAL A 330 6.23 -0.60 -12.14
C VAL A 330 6.43 0.79 -11.58
N ILE A 331 6.21 0.94 -10.28
CA ILE A 331 6.35 2.22 -9.59
C ILE A 331 7.59 2.18 -8.71
N ILE A 332 8.48 3.15 -8.89
CA ILE A 332 9.66 3.33 -8.04
C ILE A 332 9.50 4.59 -7.20
N LYS A 333 9.45 4.39 -5.87
CA LYS A 333 9.35 5.41 -4.82
C LYS A 333 10.76 5.91 -4.48
N MET A 334 10.96 7.22 -4.41
CA MET A 334 12.26 7.83 -4.13
C MET A 334 12.17 8.83 -2.96
N GLY A 335 11.26 8.57 -2.01
CA GLY A 335 11.05 9.40 -0.82
C GLY A 335 10.72 10.86 -1.17
N SER A 336 11.48 11.80 -0.61
CA SER A 336 11.30 13.25 -0.83
C SER A 336 11.54 13.70 -2.28
N LYS A 337 12.13 12.84 -3.13
CA LYS A 337 12.32 13.11 -4.56
C LYS A 337 11.09 12.77 -5.40
N GLY A 338 10.09 12.07 -4.83
CA GLY A 338 8.87 11.69 -5.52
C GLY A 338 8.90 10.26 -6.05
N SER A 339 8.33 10.05 -7.22
CA SER A 339 8.13 8.70 -7.77
C SER A 339 8.09 8.71 -9.31
N VAL A 340 8.38 7.53 -9.88
CA VAL A 340 8.26 7.26 -11.32
C VAL A 340 7.39 6.02 -11.53
N LEU A 341 6.54 6.06 -12.56
CA LEU A 341 5.68 4.95 -12.99
C LEU A 341 6.07 4.59 -14.41
N ILE A 342 6.52 3.36 -14.60
CA ILE A 342 6.99 2.80 -15.87
C ILE A 342 5.92 1.85 -16.40
N THR A 343 5.57 2.04 -17.68
CA THR A 343 4.67 1.16 -18.44
C THR A 343 5.32 0.80 -19.78
N LYS A 344 4.69 -0.11 -20.54
CA LYS A 344 5.16 -0.44 -21.90
C LYS A 344 5.02 0.75 -22.87
N SER A 345 4.10 1.68 -22.59
CA SER A 345 3.81 2.83 -23.46
C SER A 345 4.61 4.09 -23.11
N GLY A 346 5.16 4.19 -21.90
CA GLY A 346 5.85 5.38 -21.46
C GLY A 346 6.10 5.45 -19.96
N ILE A 347 6.65 6.57 -19.53
CA ILE A 347 7.05 6.84 -18.15
C ILE A 347 6.33 8.10 -17.67
N SER A 348 5.79 8.06 -16.45
CA SER A 348 5.29 9.24 -15.76
C SER A 348 6.14 9.52 -14.52
N CYS A 349 6.51 10.78 -14.32
CA CYS A 349 7.33 11.25 -13.21
C CYS A 349 6.55 12.30 -12.42
N ALA A 350 6.53 12.16 -11.10
CA ALA A 350 5.94 13.16 -10.22
C ALA A 350 6.89 13.45 -9.04
N PRO A 351 7.32 14.70 -8.84
CA PRO A 351 8.02 15.10 -7.63
C PRO A 351 7.14 14.99 -6.38
N SER A 352 7.75 14.80 -5.21
CA SER A 352 7.02 14.73 -3.94
C SER A 352 6.57 16.11 -3.46
N PHE A 353 5.57 16.16 -2.58
CA PHE A 353 5.18 17.40 -1.91
C PHE A 353 6.18 17.79 -0.81
N LYS A 354 6.43 19.09 -0.65
CA LYS A 354 7.28 19.61 0.43
C LYS A 354 6.48 19.64 1.73
N VAL A 355 6.93 18.86 2.71
CA VAL A 355 6.31 18.76 4.04
C VAL A 355 7.37 18.80 5.12
N ASN A 356 6.97 19.18 6.33
CA ASN A 356 7.80 18.96 7.52
C ASN A 356 7.60 17.50 7.98
N VAL A 357 8.63 16.67 7.83
CA VAL A 357 8.56 15.25 8.17
C VAL A 357 8.66 15.08 9.67
N MET A 358 7.65 14.43 10.25
CA MET A 358 7.58 14.03 11.64
C MET A 358 7.97 12.56 11.80
N ASP A 359 7.38 11.70 10.97
CA ASP A 359 7.63 10.26 10.95
C ASP A 359 7.51 9.74 9.51
N THR A 360 8.18 8.65 9.15
CA THR A 360 8.08 8.01 7.83
C THR A 360 7.37 6.66 7.84
N VAL A 361 7.03 6.12 9.02
CA VAL A 361 6.30 4.84 9.11
C VAL A 361 4.94 4.97 8.42
N GLY A 362 4.58 3.96 7.61
CA GLY A 362 3.29 3.93 6.89
C GLY A 362 3.20 4.81 5.64
N CYS A 363 4.21 5.64 5.34
CA CYS A 363 4.21 6.48 4.14
C CYS A 363 4.19 5.64 2.85
N GLY A 364 4.95 4.54 2.83
CA GLY A 364 4.97 3.60 1.70
C GLY A 364 3.63 2.89 1.50
N ASP A 365 3.04 2.40 2.59
CA ASP A 365 1.74 1.71 2.58
C ASP A 365 0.61 2.66 2.11
N SER A 366 0.64 3.89 2.60
CA SER A 366 -0.33 4.92 2.23
C SER A 366 -0.16 5.37 0.77
N PHE A 367 1.08 5.41 0.27
CA PHE A 367 1.36 5.61 -1.15
C PHE A 367 0.76 4.47 -2.00
N VAL A 368 0.90 3.21 -1.58
CA VAL A 368 0.35 2.04 -2.30
C VAL A 368 -1.17 2.13 -2.38
N ALA A 369 -1.85 2.51 -1.30
CA ALA A 369 -3.30 2.73 -1.28
C ALA A 369 -3.76 3.72 -2.35
N ALA A 370 -3.03 4.82 -2.53
CA ALA A 370 -3.33 5.81 -3.55
C ALA A 370 -3.04 5.34 -4.99
N ILE A 371 -2.04 4.47 -5.18
CA ILE A 371 -1.82 3.80 -6.48
C ILE A 371 -3.01 2.89 -6.80
N ALA A 372 -3.51 2.13 -5.83
CA ALA A 372 -4.71 1.30 -6.00
C ALA A 372 -5.94 2.16 -6.35
N TYR A 373 -6.12 3.29 -5.66
CA TYR A 373 -7.18 4.26 -5.97
C TYR A 373 -7.09 4.75 -7.43
N GLY A 374 -5.92 5.21 -7.87
CA GLY A 374 -5.73 5.69 -9.23
C GLY A 374 -5.90 4.60 -10.29
N TYR A 375 -5.45 3.37 -10.00
CA TYR A 375 -5.61 2.21 -10.88
C TYR A 375 -7.08 1.84 -11.07
N ILE A 376 -7.84 1.70 -9.98
CA ILE A 376 -9.25 1.29 -10.00
C ILE A 376 -10.11 2.33 -10.72
N HIS A 377 -9.79 3.61 -10.58
CA HIS A 377 -10.52 4.72 -11.22
C HIS A 377 -10.00 5.07 -12.62
N ASN A 378 -9.06 4.28 -13.19
CA ASN A 378 -8.45 4.52 -14.50
C ASN A 378 -7.94 5.96 -14.66
N MET A 379 -7.30 6.49 -13.61
CA MET A 379 -6.77 7.85 -13.62
C MET A 379 -5.54 7.97 -14.52
N PRO A 380 -5.30 9.15 -15.13
CA PRO A 380 -4.05 9.37 -15.85
C PRO A 380 -2.84 9.14 -14.94
N LEU A 381 -1.80 8.50 -15.46
CA LEU A 381 -0.66 7.99 -14.67
C LEU A 381 0.00 9.07 -13.80
N VAL A 382 0.23 10.28 -14.36
CA VAL A 382 0.79 11.40 -13.61
C VAL A 382 -0.15 11.90 -12.49
N HIS A 383 -1.47 11.80 -12.66
CA HIS A 383 -2.45 12.17 -11.63
C HIS A 383 -2.43 11.14 -10.50
N THR A 384 -2.37 9.84 -10.86
CA THR A 384 -2.21 8.74 -9.90
C THR A 384 -0.96 8.93 -9.05
N LEU A 385 0.20 9.22 -9.66
CA LEU A 385 1.42 9.52 -8.92
C LEU A 385 1.31 10.78 -8.05
N THR A 386 0.61 11.81 -8.52
CA THR A 386 0.41 13.05 -7.76
C THR A 386 -0.37 12.78 -6.47
N ILE A 387 -1.47 12.03 -6.55
CA ILE A 387 -2.23 11.62 -5.36
C ILE A 387 -1.37 10.74 -4.46
N ALA A 388 -0.65 9.77 -5.01
CA ALA A 388 0.16 8.86 -4.22
C ALA A 388 1.30 9.57 -3.46
N ASN A 389 2.00 10.48 -4.12
CA ASN A 389 2.98 11.34 -3.46
C ASN A 389 2.32 12.22 -2.39
N ALA A 390 1.14 12.76 -2.62
CA ALA A 390 0.42 13.58 -1.63
C ALA A 390 0.01 12.77 -0.40
N VAL A 391 -0.53 11.56 -0.59
CA VAL A 391 -0.97 10.67 0.51
C VAL A 391 0.22 10.22 1.35
N GLY A 392 1.32 9.81 0.71
CA GLY A 392 2.56 9.47 1.42
C GLY A 392 3.15 10.67 2.16
N ALA A 393 3.20 11.85 1.54
CA ALA A 393 3.73 13.06 2.16
C ALA A 393 2.83 13.58 3.30
N ALA A 394 1.51 13.50 3.18
CA ALA A 394 0.59 13.87 4.24
C ALA A 394 0.76 12.93 5.45
N THR A 395 0.91 11.63 5.21
CA THR A 395 1.18 10.64 6.27
C THR A 395 2.47 10.98 7.01
N ALA A 396 3.49 11.46 6.29
CA ALA A 396 4.76 11.86 6.89
C ALA A 396 4.68 13.06 7.86
N THR A 397 3.55 13.78 7.87
CA THR A 397 3.32 14.90 8.81
C THR A 397 2.74 14.45 10.15
N GLY A 398 2.25 13.21 10.23
CA GLY A 398 1.79 12.57 11.46
C GLY A 398 2.91 11.80 12.17
N CYS A 399 2.60 11.25 13.34
CA CYS A 399 3.52 10.38 14.09
C CYS A 399 2.98 8.94 14.08
N GLY A 400 3.78 8.01 13.56
CA GLY A 400 3.44 6.59 13.43
C GLY A 400 2.50 6.26 12.27
N ALA A 401 2.12 4.99 12.21
CA ALA A 401 1.20 4.43 11.23
C ALA A 401 -0.13 3.99 11.89
N GLY A 402 -0.83 3.01 11.31
CA GLY A 402 -2.13 2.54 11.79
C GLY A 402 -3.18 3.65 11.75
N ARG A 403 -3.73 4.01 12.91
CA ARG A 403 -4.75 5.06 13.01
C ARG A 403 -4.19 6.45 12.65
N ASN A 404 -2.87 6.60 12.63
CA ASN A 404 -2.17 7.87 12.38
C ASN A 404 -1.82 8.11 10.89
N VAL A 405 -2.15 7.19 9.97
CA VAL A 405 -2.02 7.48 8.53
C VAL A 405 -2.87 8.70 8.15
N ALA A 406 -2.57 9.39 7.06
CA ALA A 406 -3.30 10.62 6.72
C ALA A 406 -4.80 10.38 6.47
N ARG A 407 -5.64 11.31 6.92
CA ARG A 407 -7.05 11.45 6.51
C ARG A 407 -7.13 12.21 5.20
N LEU A 408 -8.23 12.01 4.46
CA LEU A 408 -8.43 12.65 3.17
C LEU A 408 -8.34 14.19 3.23
N GLN A 409 -8.80 14.82 4.31
CA GLN A 409 -8.73 16.28 4.45
C GLN A 409 -7.30 16.81 4.45
N GLU A 410 -6.37 16.09 5.08
CA GLU A 410 -4.95 16.47 5.12
C GLU A 410 -4.32 16.31 3.75
N VAL A 411 -4.69 15.25 3.02
CA VAL A 411 -4.30 15.02 1.62
C VAL A 411 -4.82 16.13 0.72
N VAL A 412 -6.11 16.48 0.82
CA VAL A 412 -6.75 17.55 0.06
C VAL A 412 -6.09 18.91 0.37
N ARG A 413 -5.80 19.19 1.64
CA ARG A 413 -5.07 20.41 2.05
C ARG A 413 -3.70 20.47 1.37
N LEU A 414 -2.93 19.39 1.43
CA LEU A 414 -1.59 19.35 0.84
C LEU A 414 -1.62 19.50 -0.68
N ILE A 415 -2.58 18.88 -1.36
CA ILE A 415 -2.77 19.01 -2.81
C ILE A 415 -3.11 20.47 -3.19
N LYS A 416 -3.97 21.15 -2.41
CA LYS A 416 -4.32 22.57 -2.59
C LYS A 416 -3.13 23.50 -2.48
N GLU A 417 -2.19 23.21 -1.58
CA GLU A 417 -0.95 23.99 -1.43
C GLU A 417 -0.05 23.91 -2.68
N ALA A 418 -0.19 22.85 -3.49
CA ALA A 418 0.50 22.65 -4.75
C ALA A 418 2.03 22.90 -4.67
N ASN A 419 2.63 22.55 -3.53
CA ASN A 419 4.03 22.83 -3.25
C ASN A 419 4.90 21.58 -3.36
N ILE A 420 5.34 21.26 -4.58
CA ILE A 420 6.22 20.12 -4.86
C ILE A 420 7.72 20.43 -4.76
N ASN A 421 8.51 19.40 -4.50
CA ASN A 421 9.97 19.37 -4.45
C ASN A 421 10.57 19.14 -5.84
N GLU A 422 10.55 20.19 -6.65
CA GLU A 422 11.10 20.19 -8.00
C GLU A 422 12.60 20.47 -7.97
N ASP A 423 13.41 19.42 -8.10
CA ASP A 423 14.87 19.45 -8.20
C ASP A 423 15.27 19.14 -9.65
N ASP A 424 15.40 20.19 -10.46
CA ASP A 424 15.70 20.08 -11.90
C ASP A 424 17.02 19.34 -12.15
N ASP A 425 18.04 19.51 -11.30
CA ASP A 425 19.33 18.85 -11.47
C ASP A 425 19.21 17.33 -11.25
N PHE A 426 18.44 16.91 -10.25
CA PHE A 426 18.15 15.50 -10.02
C PHE A 426 17.39 14.90 -11.20
N TRP A 427 16.30 15.53 -11.64
CA TRP A 427 15.47 15.01 -12.72
C TRP A 427 16.19 14.98 -14.06
N ASN A 428 16.99 16.01 -14.39
CA ASN A 428 17.82 15.99 -15.60
C ASN A 428 18.80 14.82 -15.57
N LYS A 429 19.52 14.61 -14.47
CA LYS A 429 20.47 13.47 -14.34
C LYS A 429 19.79 12.12 -14.46
N LEU A 430 18.63 11.96 -13.81
CA LEU A 430 17.87 10.71 -13.86
C LEU A 430 17.40 10.38 -15.29
N LEU A 431 17.01 11.41 -16.04
CA LEU A 431 16.43 11.27 -17.37
C LEU A 431 17.47 11.26 -18.50
N ASP A 432 18.63 11.87 -18.33
CA ASP A 432 19.71 11.91 -19.32
C ASP A 432 20.25 10.50 -19.67
N GLU A 433 20.12 9.55 -18.75
CA GLU A 433 20.52 8.15 -18.95
C GLU A 433 19.49 7.33 -19.76
N ILE A 434 18.37 7.93 -20.17
CA ILE A 434 17.25 7.26 -20.85
C ILE A 434 17.29 7.53 -22.35
N SER A 435 16.87 6.53 -23.15
CA SER A 435 16.81 6.64 -24.61
C SER A 435 15.83 7.73 -25.07
N ASN A 436 16.23 8.55 -26.05
CA ASN A 436 15.44 9.63 -26.67
C ASN A 436 14.14 9.20 -27.39
N LYS A 437 13.71 7.94 -27.29
CA LYS A 437 12.53 7.38 -27.98
C LYS A 437 11.32 7.17 -27.08
N GLU A 438 11.41 7.47 -25.79
CA GLU A 438 10.35 7.17 -24.83
C GLU A 438 9.43 8.35 -24.60
N ASP A 439 8.13 8.05 -24.47
CA ASP A 439 7.14 9.05 -24.06
C ASP A 439 7.24 9.25 -22.54
N ILE A 440 7.82 10.38 -22.15
CA ILE A 440 8.10 10.72 -20.76
C ILE A 440 7.24 11.93 -20.39
N THR A 441 6.35 11.72 -19.43
CA THR A 441 5.45 12.74 -18.87
C THR A 441 5.95 13.17 -17.50
N ILE A 442 6.11 14.47 -17.26
CA ILE A 442 6.64 14.98 -15.98
C ILE A 442 5.68 16.03 -15.41
N LEU A 443 5.28 15.85 -14.15
CA LEU A 443 4.57 16.87 -13.39
C LEU A 443 5.52 18.03 -13.04
N SER A 444 5.13 19.27 -13.39
CA SER A 444 5.97 20.44 -13.14
C SER A 444 5.17 21.66 -12.68
N LYS A 445 5.79 22.53 -11.85
CA LYS A 445 5.19 23.83 -11.47
C LYS A 445 5.20 24.81 -12.66
N THR A 446 6.20 24.73 -13.53
CA THR A 446 6.39 25.64 -14.66
C THR A 446 6.17 24.89 -15.97
N THR A 447 5.39 25.46 -16.89
CA THR A 447 5.21 24.87 -18.24
C THR A 447 6.42 25.08 -19.15
N VAL A 448 7.42 25.83 -18.69
CA VAL A 448 8.67 26.11 -19.38
C VAL A 448 9.78 26.01 -18.34
N ASN A 449 10.45 24.87 -18.26
CA ASN A 449 11.65 24.73 -17.42
C ASN A 449 12.87 24.37 -18.29
N GLY A 450 14.06 24.77 -17.83
CA GLY A 450 15.36 24.63 -18.49
C GLY A 450 15.87 23.20 -18.65
N ILE A 451 14.97 22.21 -18.69
CA ILE A 451 15.24 20.85 -19.10
C ILE A 451 15.66 20.89 -20.57
N LYS A 452 16.93 20.60 -20.83
CA LYS A 452 17.60 20.92 -22.11
C LYS A 452 17.11 20.11 -23.32
N ASN A 453 16.14 19.20 -23.16
CA ASN A 453 15.73 18.25 -24.18
C ASN A 453 14.26 18.40 -24.62
N ARG A 454 14.06 18.44 -25.94
CA ARG A 454 12.79 18.68 -26.66
C ARG A 454 11.81 17.49 -26.67
N PHE A 455 11.97 16.49 -25.79
CA PHE A 455 11.27 15.20 -25.87
C PHE A 455 10.42 14.86 -24.64
N PHE A 456 10.19 15.81 -23.72
CA PHE A 456 9.39 15.59 -22.51
C PHE A 456 8.03 16.27 -22.59
N ASN A 457 6.99 15.55 -22.17
CA ASN A 457 5.63 16.07 -22.01
C ASN A 457 5.47 16.65 -20.61
N LEU A 458 5.66 17.98 -20.47
CA LEU A 458 5.45 18.67 -19.21
C LEU A 458 3.95 18.86 -18.93
N VAL A 459 3.51 18.37 -17.78
CA VAL A 459 2.12 18.52 -17.31
C VAL A 459 2.09 19.55 -16.19
N ASN A 460 1.29 20.59 -16.39
CA ASN A 460 1.12 21.68 -15.44
C ASN A 460 0.48 21.18 -14.12
N LEU A 461 1.16 21.43 -13.00
CA LEU A 461 0.70 21.04 -11.67
C LEU A 461 -0.69 21.60 -11.32
N GLN A 462 -0.98 22.87 -11.64
CA GLN A 462 -2.27 23.48 -11.30
C GLN A 462 -3.43 22.81 -12.02
N LYS A 463 -3.22 22.39 -13.28
CA LYS A 463 -4.20 21.58 -14.01
C LYS A 463 -4.46 20.26 -13.30
N VAL A 464 -3.40 19.52 -12.95
CA VAL A 464 -3.51 18.22 -12.25
C VAL A 464 -4.19 18.39 -10.90
N VAL A 465 -3.80 19.41 -10.13
CA VAL A 465 -4.40 19.74 -8.82
C VAL A 465 -5.89 19.98 -8.97
N SER A 466 -6.32 20.78 -9.95
CA SER A 466 -7.75 21.05 -10.18
C SER A 466 -8.54 19.78 -10.51
N GLU A 467 -8.01 18.90 -11.37
CA GLU A 467 -8.69 17.67 -11.79
C GLU A 467 -8.72 16.62 -10.66
N VAL A 468 -7.64 16.51 -9.90
CA VAL A 468 -7.54 15.62 -8.74
C VAL A 468 -8.47 16.07 -7.61
N LEU A 469 -8.47 17.36 -7.28
CA LEU A 469 -9.31 17.90 -6.20
C LEU A 469 -10.79 17.69 -6.49
N HIS A 470 -11.23 17.93 -7.72
CA HIS A 470 -12.62 17.68 -8.11
C HIS A 470 -13.04 16.23 -7.84
N LYS A 471 -12.15 15.25 -8.08
CA LYS A 471 -12.43 13.83 -7.80
C LYS A 471 -12.45 13.53 -6.30
N LEU A 472 -11.47 14.03 -5.53
CA LEU A 472 -11.37 13.77 -4.10
C LEU A 472 -12.47 14.47 -3.30
N GLU A 473 -12.85 15.70 -3.68
CA GLU A 473 -13.91 16.47 -3.02
C GLU A 473 -15.31 15.94 -3.34
N ALA A 474 -15.54 15.40 -4.55
CA ALA A 474 -16.78 14.68 -4.84
C ALA A 474 -16.97 13.49 -3.89
N ALA A 475 -15.90 12.73 -3.61
CA ALA A 475 -15.95 11.62 -2.67
C ALA A 475 -16.24 12.06 -1.22
N LEU A 476 -15.79 13.26 -0.81
CA LEU A 476 -16.16 13.87 0.48
C LEU A 476 -17.63 14.31 0.52
N ALA A 477 -18.13 14.89 -0.57
CA ALA A 477 -19.49 15.44 -0.64
C ALA A 477 -20.58 14.36 -0.66
N ASP A 478 -20.29 13.20 -1.25
CA ASP A 478 -21.24 12.08 -1.35
C ASP A 478 -21.42 11.30 -0.03
N GLY A 479 -20.75 11.71 1.06
CA GLY A 479 -20.83 11.05 2.36
C GLY A 479 -20.25 9.62 2.38
N ILE A 480 -19.54 9.23 1.31
CA ILE A 480 -18.81 7.97 1.18
C ILE A 480 -17.61 7.95 2.16
N LEU A 481 -17.16 9.13 2.59
CA LEU A 481 -15.99 9.33 3.43
C LEU A 481 -16.34 10.04 4.73
N SER A 482 -16.10 9.40 5.88
CA SER A 482 -16.27 10.06 7.18
C SER A 482 -15.21 11.13 7.38
N SER A 483 -15.62 12.27 7.93
CA SER A 483 -14.75 13.41 8.26
C SER A 483 -13.63 13.08 9.24
#